data_AF-A0A7G9WC45-F1
#
_entry.id   AF-A0A7G9WC45-F1
#
_cell.length_a   1.000
_cell.length_b   1.000
_cell.length_c   1.000
_cell.angle_alpha   90.00
_cell.angle_beta   90.00
_cell.angle_gamma   90.00
#
_symmetry.space_group_name_H-M   'P 1'
#
loop_
_entity.id
_entity.type
_entity.pdbx_description
1 polymer ?
#
loop_
_entity_poly.entity_id
_entity_poly.type
_entity_poly.pdbx_seq_one_letter_code
_entity_poly.pdbx_strand_id
1 'polypeptide(L)'
;MKIAQLQEGIKILMEEKGFANGKDKFMVKVVLLHTEVSELADAIKKGREEDFGQELADIIIRLLNMPLMFPEWGDIWKETTFESIPEVRFQDPWEAMMNLHKEISLLRGVQTDKVGIFKIFAMVKGLSSIMQINLYAECINKMEVNWGRPFRYGTVDEKK
;
A
#
# COMPACT_ATOMS: atom_id res chain seq x y z
N MET A 1 -9.88 10.05 8.34
CA MET A 1 -8.49 10.39 8.81
C MET A 1 -7.68 10.98 7.66
N LYS A 2 -6.74 11.90 7.91
CA LYS A 2 -5.86 12.42 6.84
C LYS A 2 -4.89 11.33 6.37
N ILE A 3 -4.73 11.18 5.05
CA ILE A 3 -3.80 10.18 4.48
C ILE A 3 -2.35 10.49 4.91
N ALA A 4 -2.00 11.77 5.01
CA ALA A 4 -0.70 12.21 5.50
C ALA A 4 -0.35 11.67 6.91
N GLN A 5 -1.35 11.49 7.79
CA GLN A 5 -1.12 10.93 9.14
C GLN A 5 -0.72 9.45 9.07
N LEU A 6 -1.38 8.67 8.21
CA LEU A 6 -1.02 7.26 8.00
C LEU A 6 0.36 7.15 7.35
N GLN A 7 0.64 7.99 6.34
CA GLN A 7 1.94 8.01 5.69
C GLN A 7 3.07 8.34 6.67
N GLU A 8 2.87 9.31 7.57
CA GLU A 8 3.86 9.60 8.61
C GLU A 8 4.07 8.42 9.56
N GLY A 9 3.01 7.72 9.96
CA GLY A 9 3.12 6.48 10.74
C GLY A 9 3.94 5.40 10.02
N ILE A 10 3.76 5.25 8.70
CA ILE A 10 4.53 4.31 7.86
C ILE A 10 6.00 4.73 7.79
N LYS A 11 6.28 6.03 7.63
CA LYS A 11 7.64 6.57 7.60
C LYS A 11 8.39 6.23 8.90
N ILE A 12 7.79 6.55 10.04
CA ILE A 12 8.38 6.28 11.36
C ILE A 12 8.59 4.77 11.54
N LEU A 13 7.59 3.94 11.21
CA LEU A 13 7.71 2.48 11.27
C LEU A 13 8.89 1.99 10.43
N MET A 14 9.08 2.52 9.22
CA MET A 14 10.19 2.09 8.36
C MET A 14 11.57 2.48 8.90
N GLU A 15 11.69 3.67 9.47
CA GLU A 15 12.92 4.14 10.12
C GLU A 15 13.25 3.24 11.32
N GLU A 16 12.30 3.01 12.22
CA GLU A 16 12.45 2.16 13.40
C GLU A 16 12.78 0.70 13.07
N LYS A 17 12.22 0.16 11.97
CA LYS A 17 12.47 -1.21 11.53
C LYS A 17 13.68 -1.33 10.60
N GLY A 18 14.38 -0.24 10.29
CA GLY A 18 15.61 -0.26 9.48
C GLY A 18 15.40 -0.58 8.00
N PHE A 19 14.23 -0.24 7.45
CA PHE A 19 13.97 -0.41 6.02
C PHE A 19 14.53 0.77 5.22
N ALA A 20 15.40 0.48 4.24
CA ALA A 20 15.90 1.48 3.31
C ALA A 20 14.75 2.09 2.48
N ASN A 21 14.77 3.42 2.31
CA ASN A 21 13.72 4.18 1.61
C ASN A 21 14.24 5.08 0.46
N GLY A 22 15.35 4.71 -0.16
CA GLY A 22 15.95 5.48 -1.26
C GLY A 22 15.31 5.20 -2.63
N LYS A 23 15.36 6.19 -3.54
CA LYS A 23 14.86 6.10 -4.93
C LYS A 23 15.46 4.93 -5.72
N ASP A 24 16.68 4.53 -5.40
CA ASP A 24 17.36 3.36 -6.01
C ASP A 24 16.59 2.05 -5.78
N LYS A 25 15.68 2.02 -4.81
CA LYS A 25 14.80 0.88 -4.52
C LYS A 25 13.41 1.02 -5.12
N PHE A 26 13.12 2.06 -5.91
CA PHE A 26 11.76 2.31 -6.40
C PHE A 26 11.18 1.12 -7.16
N MET A 27 11.93 0.56 -8.11
CA MET A 27 11.46 -0.60 -8.88
C MET A 27 11.27 -1.85 -8.01
N VAL A 28 12.07 -2.02 -6.94
CA VAL A 28 11.85 -3.08 -5.95
C VAL A 28 10.51 -2.87 -5.26
N LYS A 29 10.19 -1.63 -4.85
CA LYS A 29 8.90 -1.32 -4.22
C LYS A 29 7.73 -1.51 -5.19
N VAL A 30 7.89 -1.19 -6.48
CA VAL A 30 6.86 -1.43 -7.51
C VAL A 30 6.59 -2.93 -7.66
N VAL A 31 7.63 -3.75 -7.73
CA VAL A 31 7.48 -5.22 -7.78
C VAL A 31 6.78 -5.72 -6.52
N LEU A 32 7.16 -5.25 -5.34
CA LEU A 32 6.52 -5.66 -4.11
C LEU A 32 5.07 -5.15 -3.98
N LEU A 33 4.71 -4.04 -4.62
CA LEU A 33 3.31 -3.61 -4.68
C LEU A 33 2.48 -4.57 -5.55
N HIS A 34 3.06 -5.12 -6.62
CA HIS A 34 2.40 -6.19 -7.39
C HIS A 34 2.22 -7.49 -6.59
N THR A 35 3.16 -7.82 -5.70
CA THR A 35 3.03 -9.06 -4.91
C THR A 35 1.82 -8.98 -3.98
N GLU A 36 1.56 -7.84 -3.34
CA GLU A 36 0.38 -7.68 -2.46
C GLU A 36 -0.95 -7.84 -3.22
N VAL A 37 -1.02 -7.32 -4.45
CA VAL A 37 -2.20 -7.56 -5.32
C VAL A 37 -2.34 -9.06 -5.64
N SER A 38 -1.21 -9.76 -5.79
CA SER A 38 -1.20 -11.21 -6.05
C SER A 38 -1.51 -12.04 -4.79
N GLU A 39 -1.14 -11.55 -3.61
CA GLU A 39 -1.44 -12.18 -2.30
C GLU A 39 -2.94 -12.07 -2.01
N LEU A 40 -3.56 -10.92 -2.28
CA LEU A 40 -5.02 -10.77 -2.28
C LEU A 40 -5.68 -11.75 -3.27
N ALA A 41 -5.16 -11.85 -4.49
CA ALA A 41 -5.68 -12.78 -5.50
C ALA A 41 -5.59 -14.24 -5.05
N ASP A 42 -4.47 -14.63 -4.40
CA ASP A 42 -4.29 -15.97 -3.84
C ASP A 42 -5.26 -16.25 -2.69
N ALA A 43 -5.48 -15.28 -1.80
CA ALA A 43 -6.46 -15.36 -0.73
C ALA A 43 -7.86 -15.59 -1.28
N ILE A 44 -8.29 -14.79 -2.27
CA ILE A 44 -9.60 -14.93 -2.94
C ILE A 44 -9.74 -16.31 -3.58
N LYS A 45 -8.71 -16.75 -4.33
CA LYS A 45 -8.69 -18.05 -4.99
C LYS A 45 -8.85 -19.21 -4.00
N LYS A 46 -8.28 -19.07 -2.80
CA LYS A 46 -8.29 -20.11 -1.76
C LYS A 46 -9.42 -19.94 -0.74
N GLY A 47 -10.24 -18.90 -0.85
CA GLY A 47 -11.36 -18.63 0.05
C GLY A 47 -10.93 -18.24 1.48
N ARG A 48 -9.77 -17.60 1.64
CA ARG A 48 -9.29 -17.08 2.94
C ARG A 48 -9.81 -15.66 3.18
N GLU A 49 -11.11 -15.53 3.43
CA GLU A 49 -11.77 -14.23 3.57
C GLU A 49 -11.21 -13.39 4.73
N GLU A 50 -10.71 -14.05 5.78
CA GLU A 50 -10.05 -13.43 6.93
C GLU A 50 -8.79 -12.64 6.55
N ASP A 51 -8.14 -12.99 5.44
CA ASP A 51 -6.92 -12.34 4.98
C ASP A 51 -7.21 -11.11 4.12
N PHE A 52 -8.40 -11.02 3.50
CA PHE A 52 -8.69 -10.01 2.46
C PHE A 52 -8.43 -8.59 2.93
N GLY A 53 -8.85 -8.26 4.16
CA GLY A 53 -8.65 -6.94 4.74
C GLY A 53 -7.17 -6.60 4.90
N GLN A 54 -6.37 -7.56 5.37
CA GLN A 54 -4.95 -7.37 5.59
C GLN A 54 -4.17 -7.20 4.29
N GLU A 55 -4.52 -7.96 3.25
CA GLU A 55 -3.87 -7.86 1.93
C GLU A 55 -4.22 -6.52 1.25
N LEU A 56 -5.47 -6.06 1.36
CA LEU A 56 -5.86 -4.72 0.89
C LEU A 56 -5.09 -3.60 1.62
N ALA A 57 -4.94 -3.73 2.94
CA ALA A 57 -4.18 -2.78 3.74
C ALA A 57 -2.69 -2.76 3.36
N ASP A 58 -2.09 -3.91 3.06
CA ASP A 58 -0.69 -3.98 2.61
C ASP A 58 -0.48 -3.27 1.26
N ILE A 59 -1.42 -3.38 0.32
CA ILE A 59 -1.40 -2.60 -0.92
C ILE A 59 -1.35 -1.08 -0.62
N ILE A 60 -2.23 -0.59 0.27
CA ILE A 60 -2.25 0.83 0.66
C ILE A 60 -0.94 1.24 1.35
N ILE A 61 -0.47 0.45 2.33
CA ILE A 61 0.75 0.78 3.09
C ILE A 61 1.96 0.86 2.15
N ARG A 62 2.11 -0.09 1.22
CA ARG A 62 3.19 -0.04 0.22
C ARG A 62 3.04 1.15 -0.72
N LEU A 63 1.82 1.45 -1.18
CA LEU A 63 1.54 2.59 -2.03
C LEU A 63 1.92 3.91 -1.33
N LEU A 64 1.54 4.07 -0.07
CA LEU A 64 1.84 5.27 0.73
C LEU A 64 3.33 5.41 1.06
N ASN A 65 4.11 4.33 0.99
CA ASN A 65 5.56 4.44 1.08
C ASN A 65 6.20 5.07 -0.17
N MET A 66 5.57 4.95 -1.35
CA MET A 66 6.20 5.39 -2.61
C MET A 66 6.56 6.89 -2.63
N PRO A 67 5.66 7.83 -2.26
CA PRO A 67 6.00 9.26 -2.27
C PRO A 67 7.13 9.63 -1.30
N LEU A 68 7.31 8.89 -0.20
CA LEU A 68 8.37 9.16 0.79
C LEU A 68 9.77 9.00 0.20
N MET A 69 9.90 8.24 -0.90
CA MET A 69 11.15 8.04 -1.63
C MET A 69 11.54 9.29 -2.43
N PHE A 70 10.63 10.25 -2.62
CA PHE A 70 10.83 11.45 -3.44
C PHE A 70 10.55 12.72 -2.62
N PRO A 71 11.51 13.18 -1.78
CA PRO A 71 11.31 14.37 -0.95
C PRO A 71 10.90 15.63 -1.75
N GLU A 72 11.35 15.76 -2.99
CA GLU A 72 11.00 16.87 -3.88
C GLU A 72 9.54 16.85 -4.35
N TRP A 73 8.79 15.78 -4.07
CA TRP A 73 7.36 15.73 -4.34
C TRP A 73 6.54 16.51 -3.30
N GLY A 74 7.12 16.73 -2.11
CA GLY A 74 6.47 17.35 -0.97
C GLY A 74 5.31 16.51 -0.43
N ASP A 75 4.43 17.15 0.35
CA ASP A 75 3.17 16.53 0.75
C ASP A 75 2.20 16.50 -0.43
N ILE A 76 2.09 15.34 -1.06
CA ILE A 76 1.17 15.12 -2.18
C ILE A 76 -0.28 14.97 -1.72
N TRP A 77 -0.50 14.69 -0.43
CA TRP A 77 -1.81 14.38 0.14
C TRP A 77 -2.51 15.64 0.63
N LYS A 78 -1.79 16.63 1.17
CA LYS A 78 -2.37 17.88 1.69
C LYS A 78 -3.49 17.56 2.70
N GLU A 79 -4.67 18.12 2.48
CA GLU A 79 -5.87 17.93 3.32
C GLU A 79 -6.69 16.67 2.94
N THR A 80 -6.18 15.81 2.04
CA THR A 80 -6.89 14.63 1.56
C THR A 80 -7.10 13.61 2.69
N THR A 81 -8.33 13.13 2.79
CA THR A 81 -8.74 12.05 3.69
C THR A 81 -9.14 10.79 2.89
N PHE A 82 -9.19 9.63 3.56
CA PHE A 82 -9.70 8.39 2.95
C PHE A 82 -11.08 8.56 2.33
N GLU A 83 -11.96 9.32 2.99
CA GLU A 83 -13.33 9.58 2.54
C GLU A 83 -13.33 10.42 1.26
N SER A 84 -12.42 11.39 1.16
CA SER A 84 -12.32 12.30 0.00
C SER A 84 -11.78 11.65 -1.28
N ILE A 85 -11.09 10.50 -1.18
CA ILE A 85 -10.64 9.75 -2.36
C ILE A 85 -11.85 9.11 -3.04
N PRO A 86 -12.07 9.31 -4.35
CA PRO A 86 -13.19 8.67 -5.04
C PRO A 86 -13.00 7.15 -5.12
N GLU A 87 -14.11 6.43 -5.28
CA GLU A 87 -14.10 5.00 -5.55
C GLU A 87 -14.19 4.74 -7.04
N VAL A 88 -13.34 3.85 -7.55
CA VAL A 88 -13.49 3.32 -8.91
C VAL A 88 -14.43 2.12 -8.84
N ARG A 89 -15.48 2.13 -9.67
CA ARG A 89 -16.40 0.99 -9.76
C ARG A 89 -15.79 -0.09 -10.65
N PHE A 90 -15.86 -1.33 -10.19
CA PHE A 90 -15.53 -2.52 -10.97
C PHE A 90 -16.72 -3.48 -10.96
N GLN A 91 -16.76 -4.40 -11.92
CA GLN A 91 -17.78 -5.44 -11.99
C GLN A 91 -17.51 -6.53 -10.95
N ASP A 92 -16.24 -6.90 -10.78
CA ASP A 92 -15.81 -7.93 -9.84
C ASP A 92 -14.36 -7.70 -9.33
N PRO A 93 -13.93 -8.43 -8.29
CA PRO A 93 -12.59 -8.30 -7.73
C PRO A 93 -11.44 -8.60 -8.72
N TRP A 94 -11.63 -9.52 -9.67
CA TRP A 94 -10.59 -9.89 -10.64
C TRP A 94 -10.33 -8.78 -11.65
N GLU A 95 -11.39 -8.12 -12.12
CA GLU A 95 -11.27 -6.91 -12.95
C GLU A 95 -10.47 -5.82 -12.21
N ALA A 96 -10.81 -5.58 -10.94
CA ALA A 96 -10.12 -4.59 -10.12
C ALA A 96 -8.63 -4.91 -9.96
N MET A 97 -8.28 -6.15 -9.59
CA MET A 97 -6.88 -6.59 -9.42
C MET A 97 -6.09 -6.54 -10.72
N MET A 98 -6.67 -6.96 -11.86
CA MET A 98 -6.00 -6.86 -13.16
C MET A 98 -5.72 -5.40 -13.53
N ASN A 99 -6.69 -4.51 -13.28
CA ASN A 99 -6.50 -3.09 -13.55
C ASN A 99 -5.48 -2.46 -12.57
N LEU A 100 -5.43 -2.89 -11.31
CA LEU A 100 -4.39 -2.48 -10.36
C LEU A 100 -3.00 -2.86 -10.89
N HIS A 101 -2.79 -4.09 -11.36
CA HIS A 101 -1.52 -4.48 -11.98
C HIS A 101 -1.16 -3.60 -13.19
N LYS A 102 -2.13 -3.26 -14.05
CA LYS A 102 -1.86 -2.36 -15.18
C LYS A 102 -1.41 -0.99 -14.71
N GLU A 103 -2.12 -0.40 -13.75
CA GLU A 103 -1.82 0.95 -13.26
C GLU A 103 -0.48 1.02 -12.51
N ILE A 104 -0.20 0.04 -11.65
CA ILE A 104 1.08 -0.07 -10.95
C ILE A 104 2.25 -0.18 -11.94
N SER A 105 2.08 -0.89 -13.05
CA SER A 105 3.11 -1.06 -14.09
C SER A 105 3.49 0.24 -14.80
N LEU A 106 2.66 1.29 -14.70
CA LEU A 106 2.92 2.60 -15.28
C LEU A 106 3.83 3.48 -14.43
N LEU A 107 4.03 3.15 -13.14
CA LEU A 107 4.84 3.94 -12.23
C LEU A 107 6.33 3.91 -12.62
N ARG A 108 7.00 5.08 -12.62
CA ARG A 108 8.40 5.24 -13.05
C ARG A 108 9.31 5.95 -12.04
N GLY A 109 8.77 6.47 -10.95
CA GLY A 109 9.46 7.32 -9.98
C GLY A 109 9.58 8.76 -10.46
N VAL A 110 8.57 9.28 -11.17
CA VAL A 110 8.57 10.63 -11.76
C VAL A 110 7.38 11.46 -11.29
N GLN A 111 7.45 12.79 -11.41
CA GLN A 111 6.42 13.70 -10.87
C GLN A 111 4.98 13.39 -11.34
N THR A 112 4.80 12.85 -12.55
CA THR A 112 3.48 12.47 -13.06
C THR A 112 2.86 11.27 -12.33
N ASP A 113 3.67 10.46 -11.65
CA ASP A 113 3.20 9.29 -10.89
C ASP A 113 2.36 9.67 -9.69
N LYS A 114 2.41 10.93 -9.22
CA LYS A 114 1.48 11.44 -8.21
C LYS A 114 0.03 11.12 -8.58
N VAL A 115 -0.35 11.37 -9.85
CA VAL A 115 -1.70 11.07 -10.34
C VAL A 115 -1.97 9.55 -10.34
N GLY A 116 -0.99 8.76 -10.77
CA GLY A 116 -1.08 7.29 -10.75
C GLY A 116 -1.26 6.75 -9.34
N ILE A 117 -0.58 7.30 -8.35
CA ILE A 117 -0.70 6.93 -6.94
C ILE A 117 -2.12 7.19 -6.41
N PHE A 118 -2.69 8.38 -6.69
CA PHE A 118 -4.08 8.67 -6.34
C PHE A 118 -5.06 7.73 -7.03
N LYS A 119 -4.82 7.41 -8.30
CA LYS A 119 -5.65 6.48 -9.07
C LYS A 119 -5.59 5.06 -8.50
N ILE A 120 -4.40 4.53 -8.18
CA ILE A 120 -4.25 3.22 -7.54
C ILE A 120 -4.99 3.21 -6.20
N PHE A 121 -4.86 4.25 -5.38
CA PHE A 121 -5.62 4.35 -4.12
C PHE A 121 -7.13 4.26 -4.36
N ALA A 122 -7.67 5.05 -5.30
CA ALA A 122 -9.09 5.04 -5.64
C ALA A 122 -9.59 3.67 -6.12
N MET A 123 -8.73 2.92 -6.81
CA MET A 123 -9.00 1.56 -7.25
C MET A 123 -9.03 0.56 -6.10
N VAL A 124 -8.08 0.65 -5.15
CA VAL A 124 -8.10 -0.19 -3.94
C VAL A 124 -9.33 0.12 -3.08
N LYS A 125 -9.72 1.39 -2.98
CA LYS A 125 -10.96 1.79 -2.30
C LYS A 125 -12.19 1.17 -2.96
N GLY A 126 -12.29 1.25 -4.28
CA GLY A 126 -13.35 0.60 -5.06
C GLY A 126 -13.42 -0.92 -4.87
N LEU A 127 -12.26 -1.59 -4.85
CA LEU A 127 -12.15 -3.01 -4.57
C LEU A 127 -12.63 -3.36 -3.16
N SER A 128 -12.21 -2.58 -2.16
CA SER A 128 -12.67 -2.78 -0.78
C SER A 128 -14.19 -2.64 -0.62
N SER A 129 -14.82 -1.73 -1.37
CA SER A 129 -16.28 -1.56 -1.37
C SER A 129 -17.00 -2.78 -1.95
N ILE A 130 -16.51 -3.37 -3.04
CA ILE A 130 -17.08 -4.60 -3.62
C ILE A 130 -17.00 -5.75 -2.61
N MET A 131 -15.90 -5.81 -1.86
CA MET A 131 -15.64 -6.84 -0.86
C MET A 131 -16.29 -6.53 0.50
N GLN A 132 -16.97 -5.38 0.65
CA GLN A 132 -17.60 -4.92 1.89
C GLN A 132 -16.61 -4.78 3.08
N ILE A 133 -15.36 -4.41 2.78
CA ILE A 133 -14.28 -4.27 3.75
C ILE A 133 -14.09 -2.80 4.14
N ASN A 134 -14.00 -2.54 5.44
CA ASN A 134 -13.62 -1.22 5.94
C ASN A 134 -12.10 -1.02 5.81
N LEU A 135 -11.66 -0.58 4.63
CA LEU A 135 -10.25 -0.41 4.29
C LEU A 135 -9.48 0.47 5.29
N TYR A 136 -10.14 1.50 5.83
CA TYR A 136 -9.52 2.37 6.82
C TYR A 136 -9.18 1.60 8.10
N ALA A 137 -10.15 0.85 8.65
CA ALA A 137 -9.93 0.05 9.84
C ALA A 137 -8.82 -1.00 9.62
N GLU A 138 -8.81 -1.65 8.45
CA GLU A 138 -7.78 -2.62 8.10
C GLU A 138 -6.38 -2.00 8.01
N CYS A 139 -6.26 -0.77 7.49
CA CYS A 139 -4.97 -0.06 7.49
C CYS A 139 -4.46 0.20 8.91
N ILE A 140 -5.34 0.57 9.84
CA ILE A 140 -4.97 0.79 11.25
C ILE A 140 -4.54 -0.53 11.90
N ASN A 141 -5.36 -1.58 11.76
CA ASN A 141 -5.06 -2.91 12.28
C ASN A 141 -3.71 -3.42 11.74
N LYS A 142 -3.46 -3.23 10.44
CA LYS A 142 -2.23 -3.70 9.81
C LYS A 142 -1.01 -2.92 10.28
N MET A 143 -1.14 -1.62 10.52
CA MET A 143 -0.08 -0.82 11.13
C MET A 143 0.26 -1.32 12.53
N GLU A 144 -0.72 -1.64 13.37
CA GLU A 144 -0.50 -2.22 14.72
C GLU A 144 0.24 -3.56 14.64
N VAL A 145 -0.20 -4.46 13.75
CA VAL A 145 0.47 -5.74 13.50
C VAL A 145 1.91 -5.53 13.05
N ASN A 146 2.16 -4.59 12.13
CA ASN A 146 3.49 -4.30 11.61
C ASN A 146 4.43 -3.69 12.68
N TRP A 147 3.88 -2.89 13.61
CA TRP A 147 4.63 -2.40 14.77
C TRP A 147 5.11 -3.53 15.68
N GLY A 148 4.29 -4.57 15.85
CA GLY A 148 4.63 -5.77 16.63
C GLY A 148 5.68 -6.68 15.98
N ARG A 149 5.99 -6.52 14.68
CA ARG A 149 7.00 -7.33 14.00
C ARG A 149 8.42 -6.99 14.50
N PRO A 150 9.36 -7.95 14.55
CA PRO A 150 10.75 -7.67 14.93
C PRO A 150 11.42 -6.70 13.94
N PHE A 151 12.56 -6.12 14.34
CA PHE A 151 13.42 -5.38 13.43
C PHE A 151 13.72 -6.23 12.19
N ARG A 152 13.78 -5.59 11.00
CA ARG A 152 13.79 -6.21 9.67
C ARG A 152 14.29 -7.66 9.65
N TYR A 153 13.38 -8.59 9.38
CA TYR A 153 13.62 -10.03 9.23
C TYR A 153 14.16 -10.80 10.44
N GLY A 154 14.08 -10.30 11.68
CA GLY A 154 14.31 -11.08 12.91
C GLY A 154 15.51 -12.05 12.87
N THR A 155 16.68 -11.57 13.27
CA THR A 155 17.93 -12.32 13.53
C THR A 155 18.64 -12.96 12.32
N VAL A 156 19.66 -12.28 11.81
CA VAL A 156 20.97 -12.95 11.77
C VAL A 156 21.67 -12.51 13.05
N ASP A 157 21.90 -13.44 13.97
CA ASP A 157 22.93 -13.26 14.98
C ASP A 157 24.23 -12.95 14.23
N GLU A 158 24.63 -11.67 14.14
CA GLU A 158 26.01 -11.31 13.85
C GLU A 158 26.85 -11.62 15.09
N LYS A 159 27.00 -12.92 15.36
CA LYS A 159 28.18 -13.48 16.01
C LYS A 159 28.85 -14.41 15.00
N LYS A 160 29.85 -13.87 14.32
CA LYS A 160 31.14 -14.51 14.05
C LYS A 160 32.14 -13.51 13.52
#